data_AF-A0A2H4I8V3-F1
#
_entry.id   AF-A0A2H4I8V3-F1
#
_cell.length_a   1.000
_cell.length_b   1.000
_cell.length_c   1.000
_cell.angle_alpha   90.00
_cell.angle_beta   90.00
_cell.angle_gamma   90.00
#
_symmetry.space_group_name_H-M   'P 1'
#
loop_
_entity.id
_entity.type
_entity.pdbx_description
1 polymer ?
#
loop_
_entity_poly.entity_id
_entity_poly.type
_entity_poly.pdbx_seq_one_letter_code
_entity_poly.pdbx_strand_id
1 'polypeptide(L)'
;MPEAVQFRHTSIQTPETETTSHYWFCQARNFDLDDEALTEKIYQGVVVAFEEDRTMIEAQQKILSQVPDRPMVPIAADAGLNQGRWLLDRLLKAENGGTAP
;
A
#
# COMPACT_ATOMS: atom_id res chain seq x y z
N MET A 1 1.30 26.30 2.81
CA MET A 1 1.76 26.96 4.04
C MET A 1 3.14 26.38 4.39
N PRO A 2 4.23 27.11 4.12
CA PRO A 2 5.60 26.63 4.37
C PRO A 2 5.86 26.30 5.85
N GLU A 3 5.14 26.97 6.76
CA GLU A 3 5.30 26.81 8.21
C GLU A 3 4.35 25.78 8.85
N ALA A 4 3.57 25.05 8.05
CA ALA A 4 2.74 24.00 8.58
C ALA A 4 3.57 22.77 8.94
N VAL A 5 3.26 22.16 10.08
CA VAL A 5 3.69 20.80 10.44
C VAL A 5 3.14 19.84 9.38
N GLN A 6 4.03 19.19 8.64
CA GLN A 6 3.67 18.29 7.55
C GLN A 6 4.33 16.93 7.71
N PHE A 7 3.49 15.91 7.53
CA PHE A 7 3.89 14.53 7.36
C PHE A 7 3.60 14.11 5.92
N ARG A 8 4.55 13.41 5.29
CA ARG A 8 4.41 12.84 3.96
C ARG A 8 4.63 11.34 4.07
N HIS A 9 3.53 10.60 4.01
CA HIS A 9 3.56 9.15 4.01
C HIS A 9 3.79 8.64 2.59
N THR A 10 4.70 7.69 2.46
CA THR A 10 4.94 6.95 1.22
C THR A 10 4.83 5.47 1.54
N SER A 11 3.94 4.77 0.85
CA SER A 11 3.78 3.31 0.88
C SER A 11 3.87 2.77 -0.53
N ILE A 12 4.77 1.82 -0.77
CA ILE A 12 4.98 1.21 -2.09
C ILE A 12 5.06 -0.31 -1.93
N GLN A 13 4.29 -1.02 -2.76
CA GLN A 13 4.26 -2.47 -2.79
C GLN A 13 4.90 -2.96 -4.09
N THR A 14 5.80 -3.92 -3.98
CA THR A 14 6.44 -4.59 -5.11
C THR A 14 6.15 -6.09 -5.01
N PRO A 15 5.49 -6.70 -6.02
CA PRO A 15 5.28 -8.15 -6.04
C PRO A 15 6.60 -8.92 -5.97
N GLU A 16 6.65 -9.98 -5.17
CA GLU A 16 7.76 -10.93 -5.11
C GLU A 16 7.35 -12.28 -5.72
N THR A 17 6.17 -12.76 -5.33
CA THR A 17 5.50 -13.93 -5.92
C THR A 17 4.02 -13.61 -6.17
N GLU A 18 3.26 -14.58 -6.66
CA GLU A 18 1.79 -14.46 -6.79
C GLU A 18 1.07 -14.16 -5.47
N THR A 19 1.67 -14.49 -4.32
CA THR A 19 1.02 -14.36 -3.00
C THR A 19 1.87 -13.65 -1.95
N THR A 20 3.02 -13.10 -2.34
CA THR A 20 3.92 -12.34 -1.46
C THR A 20 4.35 -11.03 -2.13
N SER A 21 4.62 -10.02 -1.32
CA SER A 21 5.07 -8.71 -1.81
C SER A 21 6.01 -8.07 -0.79
N HIS A 22 6.96 -7.29 -1.28
CA HIS A 22 7.71 -6.36 -0.43
C HIS A 22 6.88 -5.10 -0.23
N TYR A 23 6.67 -4.70 1.03
CA TYR A 23 5.99 -3.47 1.39
C TYR A 23 6.99 -2.49 1.99
N TRP A 24 7.24 -1.40 1.28
CA TRP A 24 8.14 -0.33 1.68
C TRP A 24 7.34 0.85 2.19
N PHE A 25 7.68 1.37 3.37
CA PHE A 25 7.03 2.55 3.93
C PHE A 25 8.04 3.58 4.45
N CYS A 26 7.65 4.85 4.36
CA CYS A 26 8.43 5.98 4.86
C CYS A 26 7.48 7.07 5.38
N GLN A 27 7.86 7.67 6.50
CA GLN A 27 7.15 8.79 7.10
C GLN A 27 8.06 10.01 7.17
N ALA A 28 8.10 10.78 6.09
CA ALA A 28 8.92 11.99 6.02
C ALA A 28 8.22 13.15 6.75
N ARG A 29 9.00 14.03 7.37
CA ARG A 29 8.52 15.25 8.05
C ARG A 29 9.33 16.47 7.64
N ASN A 30 8.78 17.67 7.83
CA ASN A 30 9.44 18.96 7.54
C ASN A 30 9.82 19.76 8.79
N PHE A 31 9.77 19.18 10.00
CA PHE A 31 9.94 19.87 11.28
C PHE A 31 10.78 19.02 12.24
N ASP A 32 11.42 19.68 13.21
CA ASP A 32 12.24 19.07 14.28
C ASP A 32 13.17 17.96 13.78
N LEU A 33 13.89 18.21 12.67
CA LEU A 33 14.64 17.18 11.94
C LEU A 33 15.80 16.60 12.75
N ASP A 34 16.40 17.39 13.63
CA ASP A 34 17.52 16.99 14.48
C ASP A 34 17.08 16.32 15.80
N ASP A 35 15.77 16.18 16.05
CA ASP A 35 15.24 15.46 17.21
C ASP A 35 15.20 13.94 16.93
N GLU A 36 16.23 13.24 17.42
CA GLU A 36 16.36 11.79 17.33
C GLU A 36 15.27 11.05 18.13
N ALA A 37 14.87 11.56 19.30
CA ALA A 37 13.86 10.93 20.14
C ALA A 37 12.47 11.01 19.49
N LEU A 38 12.15 12.14 18.86
CA LEU A 38 10.94 12.29 18.05
C LEU A 38 10.99 11.37 16.82
N THR A 39 12.14 11.26 16.17
CA THR A 39 12.32 10.36 15.01
C THR A 39 12.00 8.91 15.39
N GLU A 40 12.56 8.43 16.50
CA GLU A 40 12.30 7.08 17.00
C GLU A 40 10.82 6.90 17.35
N LYS A 41 10.21 7.87 18.03
CA LYS A 41 8.78 7.82 18.37
C LYS A 41 7.88 7.73 17.14
N ILE A 42 8.19 8.50 16.08
CA ILE A 42 7.45 8.44 14.81
C ILE A 42 7.64 7.06 14.17
N TYR A 43 8.88 6.56 14.11
CA TYR A 43 9.19 5.26 13.54
C TYR A 43 8.39 4.14 14.22
N GLN A 44 8.41 4.08 15.56
CA GLN A 44 7.65 3.08 16.32
C GLN A 44 6.15 3.17 16.06
N GLY A 45 5.60 4.39 15.98
CA GLY A 45 4.19 4.58 15.64
C GLY A 45 3.82 4.04 14.25
N VAL A 46 4.68 4.27 13.26
CA VAL A 46 4.49 3.77 11.89
C VAL A 46 4.60 2.24 11.84
N VAL A 47 5.55 1.65 12.58
CA VAL A 47 5.70 0.19 12.66
C VAL A 47 4.45 -0.46 13.25
N VAL A 48 3.89 0.10 14.33
CA VAL A 48 2.66 -0.42 14.94
C VAL A 48 1.50 -0.40 13.94
N ALA A 49 1.28 0.73 13.27
CA ALA A 49 0.22 0.84 12.25
C ALA A 49 0.44 -0.15 11.09
N PHE A 50 1.69 -0.35 10.67
CA PHE A 50 2.01 -1.30 9.61
C PHE A 50 1.72 -2.76 10.03
N GLU A 51 2.00 -3.14 11.27
CA GLU A 51 1.69 -4.50 11.76
C GLU A 51 0.18 -4.78 11.81
N GLU A 52 -0.64 -3.77 12.10
CA GLU A 52 -2.10 -3.85 12.02
C GLU A 52 -2.54 -4.10 10.57
N ASP A 53 -2.04 -3.32 9.63
CA ASP A 53 -2.32 -3.48 8.20
C ASP A 53 -1.85 -4.84 7.68
N ARG A 54 -0.63 -5.28 8.04
CA ARG A 54 -0.08 -6.58 7.65
C ARG A 54 -1.00 -7.72 8.11
N THR A 55 -1.43 -7.67 9.37
CA THR A 55 -2.33 -8.68 9.93
C THR A 55 -3.63 -8.78 9.14
N MET A 56 -4.22 -7.65 8.75
CA MET A 56 -5.46 -7.63 7.97
C MET A 56 -5.24 -8.15 6.54
N ILE A 57 -4.19 -7.68 5.85
CA ILE A 57 -3.88 -8.07 4.47
C ILE A 57 -3.61 -9.58 4.38
N GLU A 58 -2.81 -10.14 5.29
CA GLU A 58 -2.53 -11.58 5.33
C GLU A 58 -3.80 -12.41 5.61
N ALA A 59 -4.68 -11.92 6.49
CA ALA A 59 -5.96 -12.57 6.75
C ALA A 59 -6.85 -12.56 5.49
N GLN A 60 -6.89 -11.45 4.75
CA GLN A 60 -7.61 -11.37 3.48
C GLN A 60 -7.04 -12.35 2.45
N GLN A 61 -5.71 -12.43 2.31
CA GLN A 61 -5.07 -13.40 1.40
C GLN A 61 -5.46 -14.84 1.74
N LYS A 62 -5.50 -15.22 3.02
CA LYS A 62 -5.95 -16.56 3.45
C LYS A 62 -7.38 -16.85 3.00
N ILE A 63 -8.27 -15.87 3.08
CA ILE A 63 -9.66 -16.03 2.62
C ILE A 63 -9.73 -16.12 1.10
N LEU A 64 -9.03 -15.25 0.37
CA LEU A 64 -8.99 -15.28 -1.09
C LEU A 64 -8.50 -16.63 -1.61
N SER A 65 -7.48 -17.22 -0.98
CA SER A 65 -6.98 -18.55 -1.31
C SER A 65 -7.99 -19.68 -1.05
N GLN A 66 -8.95 -19.49 -0.14
CA GLN A 66 -10.00 -20.49 0.15
C GLN A 66 -11.19 -20.39 -0.80
N VAL A 67 -11.43 -19.21 -1.39
CA VAL A 67 -12.60 -18.95 -2.26
C VAL A 67 -12.18 -18.21 -3.55
N PRO A 68 -11.34 -18.83 -4.42
CA PRO A 68 -10.73 -18.15 -5.55
C PRO A 68 -11.72 -17.59 -6.58
N ASP A 69 -12.89 -18.24 -6.74
CA ASP A 69 -13.91 -17.83 -7.70
C ASP A 69 -14.91 -16.80 -7.14
N ARG A 70 -14.78 -16.41 -5.85
CA ARG A 70 -15.74 -15.50 -5.23
C ARG A 70 -15.47 -14.06 -5.68
N PRO A 71 -16.44 -13.38 -6.28
CA PRO A 71 -16.25 -11.99 -6.68
C PRO A 71 -16.12 -11.07 -5.45
N MET A 72 -15.25 -10.08 -5.56
CA MET A 72 -15.15 -9.01 -4.57
C MET A 72 -16.42 -8.15 -4.60
N VAL A 73 -16.96 -7.84 -3.43
CA VAL A 73 -18.16 -6.99 -3.28
C VAL A 73 -17.72 -5.61 -2.78
N PRO A 74 -17.64 -4.58 -3.66
CA PRO A 74 -17.18 -3.26 -3.26
C PRO A 74 -18.25 -2.51 -2.47
N ILE A 75 -17.79 -1.64 -1.57
CA ILE A 75 -18.61 -0.67 -0.85
C ILE A 75 -18.32 0.75 -1.35
N ALA A 76 -19.10 1.73 -0.88
CA ALA A 76 -18.96 3.13 -1.31
C ALA A 76 -17.54 3.71 -1.06
N ALA A 77 -16.84 3.25 -0.02
CA ALA A 77 -15.48 3.66 0.30
C ALA A 77 -14.44 3.15 -0.73
N ASP A 78 -14.76 2.12 -1.52
CA ASP A 78 -13.82 1.47 -2.44
C ASP A 78 -13.70 2.17 -3.80
N ALA A 79 -14.30 3.36 -3.97
CA ALA A 79 -14.28 4.07 -5.24
C ALA A 79 -12.85 4.29 -5.77
N GLY A 80 -11.92 4.69 -4.89
CA GLY A 80 -10.50 4.86 -5.25
C GLY A 80 -9.81 3.55 -5.62
N LEU A 81 -10.05 2.48 -4.85
CA LEU A 81 -9.48 1.15 -5.12
C LEU A 81 -9.96 0.60 -6.46
N ASN A 82 -11.23 0.78 -6.79
CA ASN A 82 -11.82 0.33 -8.05
C ASN A 82 -11.21 1.06 -9.26
N GLN A 83 -10.95 2.37 -9.15
CA GLN A 83 -10.24 3.12 -10.19
C GLN A 83 -8.80 2.64 -10.36
N GLY A 84 -8.09 2.35 -9.26
CA GLY A 84 -6.74 1.77 -9.30
C GLY A 84 -6.70 0.42 -10.01
N ARG A 85 -7.64 -0.48 -9.69
CA ARG A 85 -7.78 -1.79 -10.37
C ARG A 85 -8.06 -1.64 -11.85
N TRP A 86 -8.92 -0.70 -12.24
CA TRP A 86 -9.20 -0.42 -13.65
C TRP A 86 -7.95 0.06 -14.40
N LEU A 87 -7.14 0.92 -13.78
CA LEU A 87 -5.88 1.38 -14.38
C LEU A 87 -4.88 0.23 -14.55
N LEU A 88 -4.73 -0.61 -13.52
CA LEU A 88 -3.85 -1.79 -13.58
C LEU A 88 -4.27 -2.75 -14.69
N ASP A 89 -5.56 -3.09 -14.78
CA ASP A 89 -6.09 -3.96 -15.84
C ASP A 89 -5.82 -3.39 -17.24
N ARG A 90 -5.97 -2.07 -17.42
CA ARG A 90 -5.62 -1.39 -18.67
C ARG A 90 -4.12 -1.50 -19.01
N LEU A 91 -3.24 -1.35 -18.03
CA LEU A 91 -1.79 -1.46 -18.22
C LEU A 91 -1.39 -2.89 -18.58
N LEU A 92 -1.93 -3.90 -17.88
CA LEU A 92 -1.68 -5.31 -18.16
C LEU A 92 -2.15 -5.70 -19.57
N LYS A 93 -3.31 -5.20 -20.02
CA LYS A 93 -3.78 -5.42 -21.40
C LYS A 93 -2.86 -4.79 -22.43
N ALA A 94 -2.31 -3.61 -22.15
CA ALA A 94 -1.36 -2.95 -23.05
C ALA A 94 -0.03 -3.70 -23.12
N GLU A 95 0.47 -4.21 -22.00
CA GLU A 95 1.67 -5.05 -21.94
C GLU A 95 1.48 -6.35 -22.74
N ASN A 96 0.36 -7.06 -22.53
CA ASN A 96 0.06 -8.31 -23.22
C ASN A 96 -0.23 -8.14 -24.73
N GLY A 97 -0.75 -6.97 -25.15
CA GLY A 97 -1.00 -6.64 -26.55
C GLY A 97 0.21 -6.01 -27.27
N GLY A 98 1.21 -5.59 -26.51
CA GLY A 98 2.48 -5.05 -26.98
C GLY A 98 3.53 -6.13 -27.07
N THR A 99 3.37 -7.10 -27.96
CA THR A 99 4.46 -8.01 -28.32
C THR A 99 5.55 -7.20 -29.02
N ALA A 100 6.53 -6.71 -28.25
CA ALA A 100 7.79 -6.22 -28.79
C ALA A 100 8.63 -7.43 -29.26
N PRO A 101 9.40 -7.30 -30.35
CA PRO A 101 10.07 -8.40 -31.05
C PRO A 101 11.19 -9.08 -30.24
#